data_AF-A0A1Y1KTQ5-F1
#
_entry.id   AF-A0A1Y1KTQ5-F1
#
_cell.length_a   1.000
_cell.length_b   1.000
_cell.length_c   1.000
_cell.angle_alpha   90.00
_cell.angle_beta   90.00
_cell.angle_gamma   90.00
#
_symmetry.space_group_name_H-M   'P 1'
#
loop_
_entity.id
_entity.type
_entity.pdbx_description
1 polymer ?
#
loop_
_entity_poly.entity_id
_entity_poly.type
_entity_poly.pdbx_seq_one_letter_code
_entity_poly.pdbx_strand_id
1 'polypeptide(L)'
;ESYRDACQHLHLLENDEHWDNSLHEASLTASSYQMRTLFAIIISTCFPSRPVQLWEQHKDAMTDDILHQARNASEHTELQYTAEMYNQSLIYIEDMCLMMANKLLNQLGLPSPNRT
;
A
#
# COMPACT_ATOMS: atom_id res chain seq x y z
N GLU A 1 -21.66 -8.58 -15.54
CA GLU A 1 -21.54 -7.36 -14.74
C GLU A 1 -21.76 -7.68 -13.28
N SER A 2 -20.84 -7.27 -12.42
CA SER A 2 -21.02 -7.30 -10.97
C SER A 2 -21.85 -6.09 -10.53
N TYR A 3 -22.64 -6.22 -9.46
CA TYR A 3 -23.31 -5.09 -8.81
C TYR A 3 -22.35 -3.94 -8.51
N ARG A 4 -21.09 -4.27 -8.17
CA ARG A 4 -20.03 -3.29 -7.89
C ARG A 4 -19.60 -2.50 -9.13
N ASP A 5 -19.50 -3.16 -10.30
CA ASP A 5 -19.15 -2.51 -11.56
C ASP A 5 -20.25 -1.51 -11.97
N ALA A 6 -21.52 -1.87 -11.77
CA ALA A 6 -22.65 -0.99 -12.01
C ALA A 6 -22.64 0.21 -11.05
N CYS A 7 -22.38 0.00 -9.76
CA CYS A 7 -22.25 1.09 -8.78
C CYS A 7 -21.05 2.02 -9.07
N GLN A 8 -19.95 1.49 -9.61
CA GLN A 8 -18.81 2.29 -10.07
C GLN A 8 -19.18 3.18 -11.26
N HIS A 9 -19.87 2.64 -12.27
CA HIS A 9 -20.34 3.44 -13.41
C HIS A 9 -21.31 4.55 -13.00
N LEU A 10 -22.09 4.30 -11.95
CA LEU A 10 -23.03 5.26 -11.39
C LEU A 10 -22.38 6.25 -10.40
N HIS A 11 -21.05 6.21 -10.21
CA HIS A 11 -20.32 7.05 -9.24
C HIS A 11 -20.87 6.95 -7.80
N LEU A 12 -21.47 5.81 -7.45
CA LEU A 12 -22.05 5.56 -6.12
C LEU A 12 -21.03 5.00 -5.13
N LEU A 13 -19.83 4.65 -5.62
CA LEU A 13 -18.69 4.21 -4.82
C LEU A 13 -17.67 5.36 -4.82
N GLU A 14 -17.02 5.60 -3.67
CA GLU A 14 -15.93 6.58 -3.58
C GLU A 14 -14.92 6.30 -4.70
N ASN A 15 -14.71 7.29 -5.58
CA ASN A 15 -13.78 7.17 -6.68
C ASN A 15 -12.41 6.81 -6.10
N ASP A 16 -11.77 5.76 -6.62
CA ASP A 16 -10.39 5.40 -6.22
C ASP A 16 -9.41 6.58 -6.36
N GLU A 17 -9.75 7.57 -7.19
CA GLU A 17 -9.07 8.86 -7.31
C GLU A 17 -8.97 9.62 -5.97
N HIS A 18 -9.98 9.53 -5.09
CA HIS A 18 -9.93 10.13 -3.77
C HIS A 18 -8.83 9.50 -2.90
N TRP A 19 -8.66 8.16 -2.98
CA TRP A 19 -7.59 7.47 -2.26
C TRP A 19 -6.22 7.78 -2.83
N ASP A 20 -6.12 7.89 -4.17
CA ASP A 20 -4.89 8.29 -4.84
C ASP A 20 -4.45 9.70 -4.40
N ASN A 21 -5.37 10.67 -4.42
CA ASN A 21 -5.12 12.03 -3.96
C ASN A 21 -4.75 12.07 -2.47
N SER A 22 -5.46 11.33 -1.62
CA SER A 22 -5.18 11.28 -0.18
C SER A 22 -3.79 10.73 0.13
N LEU A 23 -3.39 9.66 -0.55
CA LEU A 23 -2.05 9.08 -0.40
C LEU A 23 -0.98 9.99 -1.00
N HIS A 24 -1.28 10.64 -2.13
CA HIS A 24 -0.38 11.62 -2.73
C HIS A 24 -0.09 12.78 -1.78
N GLU A 25 -1.13 13.40 -1.20
CA GLU A 25 -0.98 14.47 -0.22
C GLU A 25 -0.21 14.01 1.03
N ALA A 26 -0.52 12.82 1.53
CA ALA A 26 0.21 12.23 2.65
C ALA A 26 1.69 12.02 2.33
N SER A 27 2.03 11.58 1.12
CA SER A 27 3.42 11.32 0.71
C SER A 27 4.35 12.53 0.79
N LEU A 28 3.79 13.74 0.74
CA LEU A 28 4.54 14.99 0.82
C LEU A 28 5.05 15.30 2.24
N THR A 29 4.45 14.72 3.28
CA THR A 29 4.71 15.10 4.68
C THR A 29 4.85 13.92 5.63
N ALA A 30 4.27 12.77 5.29
CA ALA A 30 4.22 11.59 6.14
C ALA A 30 5.48 10.73 5.99
N SER A 31 5.85 10.06 7.08
CA SER A 31 6.84 8.98 7.03
C SER A 31 6.31 7.74 6.30
N SER A 32 7.20 6.89 5.80
CA SER A 32 6.82 5.61 5.17
C SER A 32 5.96 4.73 6.09
N TYR A 33 6.19 4.76 7.41
CA TYR A 33 5.35 4.07 8.38
C TYR A 33 3.91 4.60 8.39
N GLN A 34 3.74 5.93 8.41
CA GLN A 34 2.42 6.56 8.36
C GLN A 34 1.74 6.30 7.02
N MET A 35 2.49 6.32 5.91
CA MET A 35 1.98 5.94 4.59
C MET A 35 1.45 4.50 4.58
N ARG A 36 2.22 3.53 5.09
CA ARG A 36 1.77 2.13 5.22
C ARG A 36 0.53 2.00 6.10
N THR A 37 0.46 2.77 7.19
CA THR A 37 -0.69 2.77 8.09
C THR A 37 -1.95 3.29 7.40
N LEU A 38 -1.86 4.43 6.70
CA LEU A 38 -2.98 5.00 5.94
C LEU A 38 -3.45 4.04 4.85
N PHE A 39 -2.51 3.46 4.10
CA PHE A 39 -2.82 2.47 3.07
C PHE A 39 -3.54 1.25 3.67
N ALA A 40 -3.04 0.69 4.77
CA ALA A 40 -3.64 -0.45 5.46
C ALA A 40 -5.08 -0.17 5.92
N ILE A 41 -5.36 1.05 6.42
CA ILE A 41 -6.71 1.49 6.78
C ILE A 41 -7.60 1.51 5.54
N ILE A 42 -7.18 2.20 4.47
CA ILE A 42 -7.96 2.33 3.22
C ILE A 42 -8.35 0.94 2.69
N ILE A 43 -7.39 0.02 2.56
CA ILE A 43 -7.68 -1.30 1.99
C ILE A 43 -8.55 -2.17 2.90
N SER A 44 -8.47 -1.98 4.23
CA SER A 44 -9.21 -2.79 5.21
C SER A 44 -10.63 -2.30 5.47
N THR A 45 -10.89 -0.98 5.35
CA THR A 45 -12.17 -0.37 5.73
C THR A 45 -12.94 0.19 4.54
N CYS A 46 -12.25 0.71 3.53
CA CYS A 46 -12.87 1.39 2.40
C CYS A 46 -13.00 0.50 1.16
N PHE A 47 -12.28 -0.64 1.12
CA PHE A 47 -12.32 -1.61 0.04
C PHE A 47 -12.21 -0.95 -1.35
N PRO A 48 -11.07 -0.31 -1.66
CA PRO A 48 -10.86 0.37 -2.94
C PRO A 48 -11.07 -0.61 -4.08
N SER A 49 -11.42 -0.10 -5.26
CA SER A 49 -11.74 -0.94 -6.40
C SER A 49 -10.51 -1.49 -7.09
N ARG A 50 -9.39 -0.76 -7.02
CA ARG A 50 -8.10 -1.12 -7.62
C ARG A 50 -6.97 -1.06 -6.58
N PRO A 51 -6.98 -1.92 -5.54
CA PRO A 51 -5.97 -1.89 -4.46
C PRO A 51 -4.54 -2.13 -4.97
N VAL A 52 -4.37 -2.98 -6.00
CA VAL A 52 -3.07 -3.22 -6.62
C VAL A 52 -2.53 -1.98 -7.33
N GLN A 53 -3.38 -1.28 -8.08
CA GLN A 53 -2.98 -0.04 -8.76
C GLN A 53 -2.57 1.03 -7.74
N LEU A 54 -3.36 1.16 -6.67
CA LEU A 54 -3.08 2.10 -5.59
C LEU A 54 -1.74 1.78 -4.88
N TRP A 55 -1.45 0.50 -4.65
CA TRP A 55 -0.14 0.06 -4.16
C TRP A 55 0.98 0.45 -5.12
N GLU A 56 0.86 0.12 -6.41
CA GLU A 56 1.91 0.38 -7.40
C GLU A 56 2.24 1.87 -7.54
N GLN A 57 1.26 2.76 -7.39
CA GLN A 57 1.45 4.21 -7.44
C GLN A 57 2.20 4.77 -6.22
N HIS A 58 2.07 4.14 -5.05
CA HIS A 58 2.54 4.69 -3.76
C HIS A 58 3.60 3.85 -3.05
N LYS A 59 3.99 2.70 -3.62
CA LYS A 59 4.93 1.73 -3.01
C LYS A 59 6.28 2.34 -2.66
N ASP A 60 6.79 3.28 -3.44
CA ASP A 60 8.10 3.92 -3.19
C ASP A 60 8.06 4.73 -1.89
N ALA A 61 7.03 5.58 -1.72
CA ALA A 61 6.83 6.34 -0.48
C ALA A 61 6.65 5.41 0.74
N MET A 62 5.99 4.27 0.56
CA MET A 62 5.83 3.23 1.58
C MET A 62 7.08 2.37 1.83
N THR A 63 8.13 2.50 1.04
CA THR A 63 9.33 1.65 1.11
C THR A 63 10.61 2.47 1.34
N ASP A 64 10.50 3.79 1.33
CA ASP A 64 11.64 4.71 1.41
C ASP A 64 12.48 4.51 2.68
N ASP A 65 11.85 4.30 3.84
CA ASP A 65 12.55 4.01 5.09
C ASP A 65 13.38 2.71 5.03
N ILE A 66 12.88 1.67 4.36
CA ILE A 66 13.58 0.40 4.15
C ILE A 66 14.80 0.62 3.24
N LEU A 67 14.64 1.38 2.15
CA LEU A 67 15.75 1.72 1.26
C LEU A 67 16.82 2.53 2.00
N HIS A 68 16.41 3.53 2.78
CA HIS A 68 17.31 4.36 3.56
C HIS A 68 18.10 3.53 4.59
N GLN A 69 17.44 2.60 5.29
CA GLN A 69 18.11 1.66 6.20
C GLN A 69 19.12 0.76 5.48
N ALA A 70 18.76 0.23 4.30
CA ALA A 70 19.65 -0.63 3.51
C ALA A 70 20.90 0.11 3.01
N ARG A 71 20.75 1.38 2.56
CA ARG A 71 21.87 2.25 2.18
C ARG A 71 22.82 2.50 3.34
N ASN A 72 22.28 2.78 4.52
CA ASN A 72 23.09 3.02 5.72
C ASN A 72 23.83 1.77 6.20
N ALA A 73 23.22 0.59 6.05
CA ALA A 73 23.83 -0.67 6.48
C ALA A 73 24.93 -1.16 5.51
N SER A 74 24.84 -0.82 4.23
CA SER A 74 25.73 -1.34 3.19
C SER A 74 26.80 -0.34 2.73
N GLU A 75 26.75 0.92 3.16
CA GLU A 75 27.57 2.05 2.64
C GLU A 75 27.40 2.30 1.12
N HIS A 76 26.40 1.68 0.47
CA HIS A 76 26.13 1.84 -0.96
C HIS A 76 25.03 2.88 -1.19
N THR A 77 25.41 4.14 -1.38
CA THR A 77 24.46 5.25 -1.62
C THR A 77 23.64 5.09 -2.92
N GLU A 78 24.16 4.36 -3.90
CA GLU A 78 23.52 4.19 -5.22
C GLU A 78 22.43 3.11 -5.27
N LEU A 79 22.22 2.35 -4.18
CA LEU A 79 21.21 1.30 -4.11
C LEU A 79 19.83 1.86 -4.49
N GLN A 80 19.09 1.13 -5.32
CA GLN A 80 17.72 1.48 -5.72
C GLN A 80 16.71 0.55 -5.05
N TYR A 81 15.42 0.85 -5.19
CA TYR A 81 14.37 -0.06 -4.73
C TYR A 81 14.51 -1.44 -5.38
N THR A 82 14.36 -2.48 -4.56
CA THR A 82 14.39 -3.87 -5.01
C THR A 82 13.05 -4.56 -4.72
N ALA A 83 12.80 -5.68 -5.39
CA ALA A 83 11.60 -6.49 -5.14
C ALA A 83 11.51 -6.94 -3.68
N GLU A 84 12.65 -7.23 -3.04
CA GLU A 84 12.73 -7.64 -1.64
C GLU A 84 12.31 -6.50 -0.70
N MET A 85 12.66 -5.25 -1.01
CA MET A 85 12.24 -4.09 -0.22
C MET A 85 10.73 -3.86 -0.30
N TYR A 86 10.17 -3.93 -1.51
CA TYR A 86 8.72 -3.84 -1.70
C TYR A 86 7.98 -4.98 -1.00
N ASN A 87 8.52 -6.19 -1.08
CA ASN A 87 7.99 -7.34 -0.37
C ASN A 87 8.01 -7.13 1.16
N GLN A 88 9.10 -6.59 1.71
CA GLN A 88 9.21 -6.25 3.12
C GLN A 88 8.16 -5.21 3.54
N SER A 89 7.92 -4.20 2.70
CA SER A 89 6.86 -3.21 2.92
C SER A 89 5.46 -3.85 2.92
N LEU A 90 5.18 -4.79 2.00
CA LEU A 90 3.93 -5.56 1.98
C LEU A 90 3.76 -6.43 3.24
N ILE A 91 4.82 -7.01 3.80
CA ILE A 91 4.77 -7.74 5.08
C ILE A 91 4.28 -6.80 6.19
N TYR A 92 4.87 -5.61 6.31
CA TYR A 92 4.45 -4.64 7.32
C TYR A 92 2.99 -4.21 7.16
N ILE A 93 2.53 -4.02 5.92
CA ILE A 93 1.12 -3.68 5.65
C ILE A 93 0.21 -4.86 6.02
N GLU A 94 0.60 -6.10 5.70
CA GLU A 94 -0.21 -7.28 6.07
C GLU A 94 -0.31 -7.43 7.58
N ASP A 95 0.79 -7.23 8.32
CA ASP A 95 0.78 -7.29 9.78
C ASP A 95 -0.15 -6.21 10.37
N MET A 96 -0.15 -5.00 9.80
CA MET A 96 -1.12 -3.95 10.15
C MET A 96 -2.57 -4.39 9.89
N CYS A 97 -2.85 -4.96 8.71
CA CYS A 97 -4.18 -5.45 8.33
C CYS A 97 -4.68 -6.58 9.24
N LEU A 98 -3.79 -7.49 9.62
CA LEU A 98 -4.08 -8.56 10.58
C LEU A 98 -4.44 -7.99 11.95
N MET A 99 -3.69 -7.00 12.44
CA MET A 99 -3.97 -6.36 13.74
C MET A 99 -5.30 -5.61 13.74
N MET A 100 -5.66 -4.91 12.66
CA MET A 100 -6.86 -4.06 12.62
C MET A 100 -8.14 -4.80 12.20
N ALA A 101 -8.04 -5.75 11.27
CA ALA A 101 -9.19 -6.36 10.61
C ALA A 101 -9.13 -7.88 10.55
N ASN A 102 -8.05 -8.51 11.04
CA ASN A 102 -7.79 -9.95 10.94
C ASN A 102 -7.92 -10.48 9.50
N LYS A 103 -7.42 -9.72 8.54
CA LYS A 103 -7.44 -10.05 7.11
C LYS A 103 -6.03 -10.07 6.52
N LEU A 104 -5.79 -11.05 5.66
CA LEU A 104 -4.60 -11.14 4.83
C LEU A 104 -4.74 -10.25 3.58
N LEU A 105 -3.61 -9.90 2.95
CA LEU A 105 -3.62 -9.04 1.77
C LEU A 105 -4.37 -9.66 0.58
N ASN A 106 -4.31 -10.98 0.44
CA ASN A 106 -5.07 -11.70 -0.60
C ASN A 106 -6.60 -11.60 -0.43
N GLN A 107 -7.08 -11.43 0.80
CA GLN A 107 -8.50 -11.18 1.09
C GLN A 107 -8.91 -9.72 0.83
N LEU A 108 -7.93 -8.83 0.67
CA LEU A 108 -8.10 -7.41 0.40
C LEU A 108 -7.78 -7.04 -1.07
N GLY A 109 -7.53 -8.04 -1.92
CA GLY A 109 -7.28 -7.85 -3.35
C GLY A 109 -5.82 -7.52 -3.71
N LEU A 110 -4.87 -7.73 -2.79
CA LEU A 110 -3.43 -7.58 -3.02
C LEU A 110 -2.72 -8.95 -3.10
N PRO A 111 -1.55 -9.05 -3.73
CA PRO A 111 -0.76 -10.28 -3.69
C PRO A 111 -0.25 -10.55 -2.25
N SER A 112 -0.18 -11.82 -1.88
CA SER A 112 0.42 -12.22 -0.60
C SER A 112 1.93 -11.93 -0.61
N PRO A 113 2.50 -11.36 0.46
CA PRO A 113 3.94 -11.18 0.57
C PRO A 113 4.65 -12.53 0.69
N ASN A 114 5.87 -12.60 0.16
CA ASN A 114 6.77 -13.72 0.34
C ASN A 114 7.47 -13.64 1.71
N ARG A 115 7.31 -14.66 2.56
CA ARG A 115 7.96 -14.76 3.89
C ARG A 115 9.01 -15.88 3.98
N THR A 116 9.40 -16.47 2.85
CA THR A 116 10.43 -17.52 2.82
C THR A 116 11.84 -16.97 3.01
#